data_AF-A0A957U936-F1
#
_entry.id   AF-A0A957U936-F1
#
_cell.length_a   1.000
_cell.length_b   1.000
_cell.length_c   1.000
_cell.angle_alpha   90.00
_cell.angle_beta   90.00
_cell.angle_gamma   90.00
#
_symmetry.space_group_name_H-M   'P 1'
#
loop_
_entity.id
_entity.type
_entity.pdbx_description
1 polymer ?
#
loop_
_entity_poly.entity_id
_entity_poly.type
_entity_poly.pdbx_seq_one_letter_code
_entity_poly.pdbx_strand_id
1 'polypeptide(L)'
;FLDLFVAQERVVLNWNRQNPGERLIALYPAEGTLWTDHPLALLELGQGEGEPAVTKNQQRTYQAFSEFITGADAQQRLLAAGYRPADLSITLDSPDSPFANNDAVDWREPQTTLQMPSTEVVNVVRDYWYYTKRPTNVYLVVDTSGSMEGSKLTAAQSALKAFLEQIAGDRDRVGIIEFGSGLKDYSLLTVLDDGTRQQMNGMIDRMEAAGGTALIDAVYAAVATLQREDQPDAINAVVVMTDGLENESGYNLYDLQSLVRQSPSLPIVIFTIGFGNDADEETLSEMARIGGGQFRRAGEADIEELYRIISTYF
;
A
#
# COMPACT_ATOMS: atom_id res chain seq x y z
N PHE A 1 -1.86 -28.26 -18.74
CA PHE A 1 -1.53 -26.97 -18.11
C PHE A 1 -0.25 -26.49 -18.74
N LEU A 2 -0.18 -25.23 -19.15
CA LEU A 2 1.05 -24.63 -19.66
C LEU A 2 1.72 -23.98 -18.46
N ASP A 3 2.81 -24.55 -17.97
CA ASP A 3 3.56 -23.98 -16.85
C ASP A 3 4.41 -22.83 -17.40
N LEU A 4 3.92 -21.60 -17.19
CA LEU A 4 4.55 -20.36 -17.62
C LEU A 4 5.04 -19.57 -16.40
N PHE A 5 6.21 -18.96 -16.54
CA PHE A 5 6.73 -18.01 -15.56
C PHE A 5 7.57 -16.94 -16.26
N VAL A 6 7.73 -15.80 -15.61
CA VAL A 6 8.56 -14.70 -16.11
C VAL A 6 10.02 -14.99 -15.80
N ALA A 7 10.87 -14.96 -16.81
CA ALA A 7 12.31 -15.16 -16.66
C ALA A 7 13.11 -14.40 -17.72
N GLN A 8 14.40 -14.17 -17.43
CA GLN A 8 15.35 -13.64 -18.41
C GLN A 8 15.75 -14.73 -19.41
N GLU A 9 16.03 -14.36 -20.66
CA GLU A 9 16.53 -15.28 -21.70
C GLU A 9 17.75 -16.10 -21.23
N ARG A 10 18.65 -15.47 -20.48
CA ARG A 10 19.82 -16.14 -19.90
C ARG A 10 19.46 -17.34 -19.02
N VAL A 11 18.34 -17.28 -18.30
CA VAL A 11 17.85 -18.40 -17.48
C VAL A 11 17.48 -19.57 -18.38
N VAL A 12 16.75 -19.31 -19.47
CA VAL A 12 16.39 -20.31 -20.48
C VAL A 12 17.63 -20.93 -21.11
N LEU A 13 18.60 -20.10 -21.53
CA LEU A 13 19.86 -20.56 -22.12
C LEU A 13 20.65 -21.44 -21.15
N ASN A 14 20.81 -21.01 -19.90
CA ASN A 14 21.61 -21.73 -18.91
C ASN A 14 20.94 -23.04 -18.48
N TRP A 15 19.62 -23.02 -18.28
CA TRP A 15 18.85 -24.21 -17.94
C TRP A 15 18.96 -25.27 -19.03
N ASN A 16 18.76 -24.89 -20.30
CA ASN A 16 18.81 -25.82 -21.43
C ASN A 16 20.20 -26.44 -21.65
N ARG A 17 21.28 -25.74 -21.28
CA ARG A 17 22.65 -26.30 -21.32
C ARG A 17 22.86 -27.38 -20.26
N GLN A 18 22.24 -27.24 -19.10
CA GLN A 18 22.43 -28.14 -17.95
C GLN A 18 21.42 -29.29 -17.93
N ASN A 19 20.23 -29.10 -18.51
CA ASN A 19 19.08 -30.01 -18.41
C ASN A 19 18.52 -30.36 -19.81
N PRO A 20 19.18 -31.22 -20.60
CA PRO A 20 18.73 -31.55 -21.96
C PRO A 20 17.39 -32.31 -22.01
N GLY A 21 16.95 -32.90 -20.90
CA GLY A 21 15.70 -33.67 -20.81
C GLY A 21 14.44 -32.84 -20.52
N GLU A 22 14.59 -31.65 -19.96
CA GLU A 22 13.48 -30.75 -19.57
C GLU A 22 13.78 -29.37 -20.12
N ARG A 23 13.23 -29.06 -21.28
CA ARG A 23 13.62 -27.87 -22.04
C ARG A 23 12.68 -26.70 -21.79
N LEU A 24 13.25 -25.51 -21.57
CA LEU A 24 12.53 -24.24 -21.55
C LEU A 24 12.54 -23.57 -22.93
N ILE A 25 11.46 -22.86 -23.26
CA ILE A 25 11.31 -22.07 -24.49
C ILE A 25 10.86 -20.66 -24.08
N ALA A 26 11.52 -19.64 -24.61
CA ALA A 26 11.14 -18.25 -24.42
C ALA A 26 9.93 -17.92 -25.31
N LEU A 27 8.92 -17.30 -24.72
CA LEU A 27 7.77 -16.75 -25.43
C LEU A 27 7.77 -15.23 -25.29
N TYR A 28 7.56 -14.54 -26.40
CA TYR A 28 7.57 -13.08 -26.47
C TYR A 28 6.16 -12.60 -26.85
N PRO A 29 5.42 -11.92 -25.96
CA PRO A 29 4.11 -11.38 -26.27
C PRO A 29 4.16 -10.36 -27.42
N ALA A 30 3.16 -10.39 -28.31
CA ALA A 30 3.09 -9.48 -29.46
C ALA A 30 2.89 -8.02 -29.02
N GLU A 31 2.27 -7.81 -27.86
CA GLU A 31 2.06 -6.52 -27.20
C GLU A 31 3.37 -5.91 -26.69
N GLY A 32 4.42 -6.72 -26.55
CA GLY A 32 5.75 -6.31 -26.15
C GLY A 32 6.25 -7.00 -24.89
N THR A 33 7.56 -6.92 -24.70
CA THR A 33 8.28 -7.49 -23.55
C THR A 33 9.08 -6.39 -22.85
N LEU A 34 9.24 -6.50 -21.53
CA LEU A 34 10.14 -5.62 -20.79
C LEU A 34 11.60 -5.96 -21.12
N TRP A 35 12.37 -4.94 -21.49
CA TRP A 35 13.82 -5.08 -21.64
C TRP A 35 14.49 -4.91 -20.28
N THR A 36 15.13 -5.96 -19.78
CA THR A 36 15.92 -5.83 -18.55
C THR A 36 17.21 -5.09 -18.89
N ASP A 37 17.35 -3.88 -18.36
CA ASP A 37 18.60 -3.13 -18.41
C ASP A 37 19.42 -3.32 -17.12
N HIS A 38 20.70 -2.97 -17.22
CA HIS A 38 21.66 -3.00 -16.12
C HIS A 38 22.36 -1.64 -16.06
N PRO A 39 21.66 -0.58 -15.61
CA PRO A 39 22.22 0.76 -15.64
C PRO A 39 23.45 0.85 -14.74
N LEU A 40 24.52 1.44 -15.28
CA LEU A 40 25.72 1.78 -14.54
C LEU A 40 25.69 3.30 -14.30
N ALA A 41 25.68 3.71 -13.03
CA ALA A 41 25.66 5.11 -12.64
C ALA A 41 26.61 5.37 -11.46
N LEU A 42 27.27 6.53 -11.47
CA LEU A 42 28.00 7.04 -10.32
C LEU A 42 27.05 7.94 -9.53
N LEU A 43 26.73 7.57 -8.30
CA LEU A 43 25.92 8.41 -7.42
C LEU A 43 26.77 9.58 -6.92
N GLU A 44 26.40 10.81 -7.28
CA GLU A 44 27.06 12.02 -6.81
C GLU A 44 26.60 12.35 -5.38
N LEU A 45 27.28 11.74 -4.41
CA LEU A 45 27.08 11.98 -2.98
C LEU A 45 27.82 13.24 -2.50
N GLY A 46 27.40 13.80 -1.35
CA GLY A 46 28.04 14.94 -0.69
C GLY A 46 27.29 16.26 -0.81
N GLN A 47 26.00 16.21 -1.19
CA GLN A 47 25.13 17.37 -1.24
C GLN A 47 24.34 17.58 0.07
N GLY A 48 24.26 16.55 0.93
CA GLY A 48 23.63 16.61 2.25
C GLY A 48 24.59 16.80 3.43
N GLU A 49 24.08 17.29 4.56
CA GLU A 49 24.86 17.44 5.80
C GLU A 49 25.41 16.09 6.30
N GLY A 50 26.73 16.00 6.49
CA GLY A 50 27.40 14.79 6.98
C GLY A 50 27.69 13.73 5.92
N GLU A 51 27.33 13.95 4.65
CA GLU A 51 27.59 13.01 3.57
C GLU A 51 28.98 13.25 2.93
N PRO A 52 29.84 12.23 2.84
CA PRO A 52 31.15 12.38 2.22
C PRO A 52 31.01 12.51 0.69
N ALA A 53 31.63 13.54 0.13
CA ALA A 53 31.63 13.76 -1.31
C ALA A 53 32.38 12.66 -2.08
N VAL A 54 31.94 12.38 -3.32
CA VAL A 54 32.64 11.43 -4.20
C VAL A 54 34.07 11.88 -4.45
N THR A 55 35.04 11.01 -4.15
CA THR A 55 36.45 11.30 -4.32
C THR A 55 36.86 11.23 -5.81
N LYS A 56 37.93 11.95 -6.16
CA LYS A 56 38.55 11.86 -7.50
C LYS A 56 38.97 10.44 -7.86
N ASN A 57 39.35 9.62 -6.87
CA ASN A 57 39.71 8.22 -7.11
C ASN A 57 38.48 7.41 -7.49
N GLN A 58 37.35 7.58 -6.79
CA GLN A 58 36.09 6.91 -7.14
C GLN A 58 35.60 7.29 -8.53
N GLN A 59 35.68 8.58 -8.91
CA GLN A 59 35.35 9.03 -10.26
C GLN A 59 36.22 8.34 -11.34
N ARG A 60 37.53 8.26 -11.13
CA ARG A 60 38.45 7.59 -12.05
C ARG A 60 38.21 6.09 -12.14
N THR A 61 37.95 5.44 -11.00
CA THR A 61 37.62 4.01 -10.98
C THR A 61 36.32 3.72 -11.71
N TYR A 62 35.29 4.55 -11.52
CA TYR A 62 34.03 4.44 -12.24
C TYR A 62 34.25 4.58 -13.75
N GLN A 63 35.01 5.59 -14.19
CA GLN A 63 35.33 5.77 -15.60
C GLN A 63 36.07 4.55 -16.17
N ALA A 64 37.13 4.08 -15.50
CA ALA A 64 37.89 2.92 -15.95
C ALA A 64 37.04 1.64 -16.02
N PHE A 65 36.12 1.45 -15.06
CA PHE A 65 35.21 0.31 -15.08
C PHE A 65 34.15 0.43 -16.20
N SER A 66 33.61 1.62 -16.42
CA SER A 66 32.67 1.91 -17.50
C SER A 66 33.32 1.64 -18.87
N GLU A 67 34.55 2.11 -19.08
CA GLU A 67 35.33 1.84 -20.30
C GLU A 67 35.63 0.34 -20.45
N PHE A 68 35.99 -0.34 -19.37
CA PHE A 68 36.24 -1.78 -19.38
C PHE A 68 34.98 -2.57 -19.76
N ILE A 69 33.84 -2.32 -19.10
CA ILE A 69 32.62 -3.11 -19.30
C ILE A 69 31.98 -2.86 -20.68
N THR A 70 32.16 -1.66 -21.24
CA THR A 70 31.66 -1.31 -22.59
C THR A 70 32.64 -1.71 -23.70
N GLY A 71 33.87 -2.10 -23.36
CA GLY A 71 34.86 -2.58 -24.33
C GLY A 71 34.44 -3.90 -25.01
N ALA A 72 34.88 -4.07 -26.26
CA ALA A 72 34.50 -5.20 -27.11
C ALA A 72 34.75 -6.58 -26.45
N ASP A 73 35.89 -6.75 -25.77
CA ASP A 73 36.23 -8.01 -25.08
C ASP A 73 35.27 -8.33 -23.93
N ALA A 74 34.84 -7.31 -23.17
CA ALA A 74 33.88 -7.49 -22.09
C ALA A 74 32.48 -7.78 -22.64
N GLN A 75 32.07 -7.08 -23.69
CA GLN A 75 30.80 -7.31 -24.38
C GLN A 75 30.72 -8.72 -25.00
N GLN A 76 31.82 -9.23 -25.57
CA GLN A 76 31.95 -10.61 -26.04
C GLN A 76 31.79 -11.63 -24.89
N ARG A 77 32.40 -11.36 -23.73
CA ARG A 77 32.23 -12.22 -22.54
C ARG A 77 30.80 -12.21 -22.01
N LEU A 78 30.13 -11.06 -22.02
CA LEU A 78 28.72 -10.93 -21.67
C LEU A 78 27.84 -11.71 -22.65
N LEU A 79 28.12 -11.62 -23.95
CA LEU A 79 27.45 -12.41 -24.99
C LEU A 79 27.60 -13.91 -24.71
N ALA A 80 28.81 -14.40 -24.47
CA ALA A 80 29.05 -15.82 -24.16
C ALA A 80 28.31 -16.30 -22.90
N ALA A 81 28.12 -15.40 -21.92
CA ALA A 81 27.33 -15.64 -20.72
C ALA A 81 25.80 -15.58 -20.92
N GLY A 82 25.33 -15.31 -22.15
CA GLY A 82 23.90 -15.27 -22.50
C GLY A 82 23.23 -13.91 -22.28
N TYR A 83 24.00 -12.83 -22.17
CA TYR A 83 23.47 -11.48 -22.19
C TYR A 83 23.44 -10.92 -23.62
N ARG A 84 22.47 -10.05 -23.90
CA ARG A 84 22.52 -9.21 -25.11
C ARG A 84 23.53 -8.07 -24.86
N PRO A 85 24.52 -7.87 -25.73
CA PRO A 85 25.48 -6.78 -25.60
C PRO A 85 24.81 -5.40 -25.63
N ALA A 86 25.38 -4.46 -24.90
CA ALA A 86 25.06 -3.04 -25.02
C ALA A 86 25.60 -2.45 -26.34
N ASP A 87 26.70 -3.00 -26.86
CA ASP A 87 27.23 -2.67 -28.18
C ASP A 87 26.42 -3.39 -29.27
N LEU A 88 25.52 -2.64 -29.92
CA LEU A 88 24.64 -3.14 -30.97
C LEU A 88 25.37 -3.51 -32.28
N SER A 89 26.67 -3.20 -32.40
CA SER A 89 27.48 -3.65 -33.54
C SER A 89 27.85 -5.13 -33.46
N ILE A 90 27.75 -5.74 -32.27
CA ILE A 90 28.01 -7.16 -32.05
C ILE A 90 26.79 -7.97 -32.51
N THR A 91 26.99 -8.80 -33.52
CA THR A 91 25.94 -9.65 -34.09
C THR A 91 25.63 -10.85 -33.18
N LEU A 92 24.35 -11.09 -32.93
CA LEU A 92 23.85 -12.19 -32.09
C LEU A 92 23.73 -13.54 -32.82
N ASP A 93 23.89 -13.57 -34.14
CA ASP A 93 23.80 -14.77 -34.98
C ASP A 93 25.17 -15.36 -35.37
N SER A 94 26.25 -14.86 -34.76
CA SER A 94 27.60 -15.40 -34.96
C SER A 94 27.71 -16.85 -34.46
N PRO A 95 28.55 -17.71 -35.05
CA PRO A 95 28.64 -19.13 -34.66
C PRO A 95 28.95 -19.38 -33.18
N ASP A 96 29.65 -18.45 -32.53
CA ASP A 96 30.04 -18.54 -31.11
C ASP A 96 28.98 -17.91 -30.17
N SER A 97 27.94 -17.30 -30.72
CA SER A 97 26.84 -16.72 -29.96
C SER A 97 25.92 -17.81 -29.42
N PRO A 98 25.49 -17.74 -28.14
CA PRO A 98 24.55 -18.69 -27.58
C PRO A 98 23.12 -18.55 -28.10
N PHE A 99 22.86 -17.47 -28.85
CA PHE A 99 21.59 -17.22 -29.52
C PHE A 99 21.57 -17.75 -30.96
N ALA A 100 22.75 -18.02 -31.55
CA ALA A 100 22.84 -18.54 -32.91
C ALA A 100 22.36 -20.00 -32.94
N ASN A 101 21.53 -20.33 -33.94
CA ASN A 101 20.93 -21.66 -34.13
C ASN A 101 20.20 -22.20 -32.87
N ASN A 102 19.66 -21.31 -32.04
CA ASN A 102 18.91 -21.67 -30.85
C ASN A 102 17.41 -21.51 -31.09
N ASP A 103 16.66 -22.60 -31.03
CA ASP A 103 15.20 -22.61 -31.19
C ASP A 103 14.43 -22.38 -29.87
N ALA A 104 15.14 -22.21 -28.73
CA ALA A 104 14.51 -21.85 -27.45
C ALA A 104 14.49 -20.35 -27.19
N VAL A 105 15.41 -19.59 -27.77
CA VAL A 105 15.52 -18.13 -27.59
C VAL A 105 15.77 -17.54 -28.97
N ASP A 106 14.81 -16.75 -29.46
CA ASP A 106 14.94 -16.10 -30.77
C ASP A 106 15.71 -14.78 -30.62
N TRP A 107 16.87 -14.69 -31.25
CA TRP A 107 17.69 -13.49 -31.24
C TRP A 107 17.00 -12.28 -31.89
N ARG A 108 15.98 -12.50 -32.73
CA ARG A 108 15.19 -11.45 -33.39
C ARG A 108 14.12 -10.83 -32.51
N GLU A 109 13.80 -11.47 -31.38
CA GLU A 109 12.80 -11.01 -30.43
C GLU A 109 13.45 -10.39 -29.18
N PRO A 110 12.72 -9.56 -28.39
CA PRO A 110 11.42 -9.00 -28.72
C PRO A 110 11.54 -7.86 -29.76
N GLN A 111 10.62 -7.80 -30.73
CA GLN A 111 10.53 -6.66 -31.65
C GLN A 111 9.90 -5.42 -31.01
N THR A 112 9.04 -5.63 -30.03
CA THR A 112 8.37 -4.56 -29.27
C THR A 112 8.89 -4.56 -27.84
N THR A 113 9.58 -3.50 -27.43
CA THR A 113 10.01 -3.31 -26.04
C THR A 113 9.05 -2.37 -25.32
N LEU A 114 8.57 -2.81 -24.16
CA LEU A 114 7.79 -1.96 -23.27
C LEU A 114 8.74 -0.99 -22.57
N GLN A 115 8.51 0.31 -22.74
CA GLN A 115 9.26 1.33 -22.01
C GLN A 115 8.69 1.51 -20.61
N MET A 116 9.55 1.81 -19.64
CA MET A 116 9.08 2.26 -18.34
C MET A 116 8.34 3.60 -18.52
N PRO A 117 7.13 3.75 -17.95
CA PRO A 117 6.39 5.00 -18.05
C PRO A 117 7.20 6.14 -17.41
N SER A 118 7.09 7.35 -17.97
CA SER A 118 7.75 8.52 -17.39
C SER A 118 7.16 8.86 -16.02
N THR A 119 7.89 9.63 -15.21
CA THR A 119 7.40 10.09 -13.89
C THR A 119 6.07 10.84 -14.01
N GLU A 120 5.88 11.62 -15.07
CA GLU A 120 4.61 12.29 -15.35
C GLU A 120 3.49 11.29 -15.59
N VAL A 121 3.74 10.22 -16.36
CA VAL A 121 2.74 9.17 -16.59
C VAL A 121 2.44 8.40 -15.31
N VAL A 122 3.46 8.08 -14.52
CA VAL A 122 3.27 7.41 -13.21
C VAL A 122 2.44 8.30 -12.28
N ASN A 123 2.73 9.59 -12.22
CA ASN A 123 1.95 10.55 -11.43
C ASN A 123 0.52 10.65 -11.95
N VAL A 124 0.33 10.78 -13.26
CA VAL A 124 -1.02 10.81 -13.87
C VAL A 124 -1.77 9.52 -13.54
N VAL A 125 -1.16 8.33 -13.64
CA VAL A 125 -1.81 7.07 -13.30
C VAL A 125 -2.15 6.99 -11.81
N ARG A 126 -1.24 7.45 -10.93
CA ARG A 126 -1.47 7.52 -9.49
C ARG A 126 -2.62 8.49 -9.14
N ASP A 127 -2.66 9.63 -9.81
CA ASP A 127 -3.70 10.64 -9.60
C ASP A 127 -5.02 10.17 -10.24
N TYR A 128 -4.96 9.45 -11.38
CA TYR A 128 -6.13 8.84 -12.01
C TYR A 128 -6.73 7.75 -11.13
N TRP A 129 -5.89 6.95 -10.45
CA TRP A 129 -6.36 6.01 -9.43
C TRP A 129 -7.19 6.72 -8.36
N TYR A 130 -6.79 7.92 -7.94
CA TYR A 130 -7.57 8.75 -7.01
C TYR A 130 -8.94 9.17 -7.57
N TYR A 131 -9.05 9.42 -8.88
CA TYR A 131 -10.33 9.75 -9.52
C TYR A 131 -11.22 8.55 -9.83
N THR A 132 -10.62 7.38 -10.07
CA THR A 132 -11.34 6.13 -10.38
C THR A 132 -11.67 5.29 -9.16
N LYS A 133 -10.99 5.50 -8.01
CA LYS A 133 -11.37 4.82 -6.78
C LYS A 133 -12.78 5.22 -6.37
N ARG A 134 -13.50 4.30 -5.73
CA ARG A 134 -14.77 4.62 -5.09
C ARG A 134 -14.54 5.67 -4.01
N PRO A 135 -15.44 6.65 -3.85
CA PRO A 135 -15.35 7.59 -2.73
C PRO A 135 -15.46 6.82 -1.41
N THR A 136 -14.76 7.27 -0.37
CA THR A 136 -14.79 6.61 0.94
C THR A 136 -15.58 7.45 1.95
N ASN A 137 -16.53 6.83 2.63
CA ASN A 137 -17.23 7.35 3.80
C ASN A 137 -16.67 6.65 5.04
N VAL A 138 -15.94 7.39 5.88
CA VAL A 138 -15.31 6.82 7.09
C VAL A 138 -15.82 7.52 8.34
N TYR A 139 -16.23 6.72 9.33
CA TYR A 139 -16.37 7.18 10.70
C TYR A 139 -15.17 6.73 11.54
N LEU A 140 -14.46 7.69 12.13
CA LEU A 140 -13.41 7.47 13.11
C LEU A 140 -14.05 7.50 14.51
N VAL A 141 -14.09 6.35 15.18
CA VAL A 141 -14.71 6.18 16.50
C VAL A 141 -13.59 6.05 17.53
N VAL A 142 -13.52 6.99 18.47
CA VAL A 142 -12.35 7.22 19.31
C VAL A 142 -12.72 7.18 20.77
N ASP A 143 -12.06 6.28 21.50
CA ASP A 143 -12.18 6.15 22.93
C ASP A 143 -11.41 7.25 23.65
N THR A 144 -12.10 7.91 24.57
CA THR A 144 -11.55 8.91 25.50
C THR A 144 -11.97 8.57 26.92
N SER A 145 -12.14 7.30 27.23
CA SER A 145 -12.34 6.81 28.60
C SER A 145 -11.12 7.09 29.48
N GLY A 146 -11.28 6.97 30.79
CA GLY A 146 -10.18 7.22 31.73
C GLY A 146 -8.96 6.31 31.52
N SER A 147 -9.11 5.12 30.95
CA SER A 147 -7.98 4.22 30.66
C SER A 147 -7.04 4.75 29.57
N MET A 148 -7.56 5.59 28.67
CA MET A 148 -6.81 6.21 27.58
C MET A 148 -5.85 7.31 28.05
N GLU A 149 -5.84 7.69 29.34
CA GLU A 149 -5.03 8.79 29.86
C GLU A 149 -3.52 8.64 29.50
N GLY A 150 -2.89 9.79 29.21
CA GLY A 150 -1.47 9.86 28.93
C GLY A 150 -1.10 9.41 27.51
N SER A 151 -0.21 8.43 27.40
CA SER A 151 0.41 8.06 26.12
C SER A 151 -0.55 7.39 25.14
N LYS A 152 -1.60 6.71 25.63
CA LYS A 152 -2.58 6.01 24.78
C LYS A 152 -3.43 7.00 24.00
N LEU A 153 -4.00 8.01 24.67
CA LEU A 153 -4.73 9.11 24.01
C LEU A 153 -3.82 9.90 23.08
N THR A 154 -2.59 10.21 23.51
CA THR A 154 -1.62 10.92 22.65
C THR A 154 -1.33 10.13 21.35
N ALA A 155 -1.20 8.81 21.46
CA ALA A 155 -1.01 7.93 20.30
C ALA A 155 -2.25 7.86 19.41
N ALA A 156 -3.46 7.78 20.00
CA ALA A 156 -4.71 7.82 19.25
C ALA A 156 -4.90 9.14 18.50
N GLN A 157 -4.64 10.28 19.16
CA GLN A 157 -4.66 11.60 18.52
C GLN A 157 -3.68 11.68 17.35
N SER A 158 -2.46 11.15 17.52
CA SER A 158 -1.45 11.12 16.45
C SER A 158 -1.90 10.25 15.28
N ALA A 159 -2.48 9.07 15.57
CA ALA A 159 -3.03 8.17 14.57
C ALA A 159 -4.19 8.80 13.79
N LEU A 160 -5.10 9.51 14.46
CA LEU A 160 -6.20 10.22 13.80
C LEU A 160 -5.70 11.30 12.86
N LYS A 161 -4.73 12.11 13.30
CA LYS A 161 -4.13 13.16 12.45
C LYS A 161 -3.45 12.56 11.22
N ALA A 162 -2.65 11.52 11.41
CA ALA A 162 -2.02 10.80 10.31
C ALA A 162 -3.07 10.22 9.34
N PHE A 163 -4.15 9.65 9.85
CA PHE A 163 -5.25 9.14 9.02
C PHE A 163 -5.89 10.24 8.18
N LEU A 164 -6.18 11.40 8.79
CA LEU A 164 -6.70 12.55 8.06
C LEU A 164 -5.73 12.94 6.94
N GLU A 165 -4.43 13.10 7.23
CA GLU A 165 -3.40 13.50 6.26
C GLU A 165 -3.32 12.60 5.02
N GLN A 166 -3.60 11.29 5.15
CA GLN A 166 -3.61 10.36 4.01
C GLN A 166 -4.79 10.56 3.05
N ILE A 167 -5.84 11.23 3.49
CA ILE A 167 -6.99 11.57 2.65
C ILE A 167 -6.67 12.84 1.87
N ALA A 168 -6.32 12.68 0.60
CA ALA A 168 -5.77 13.76 -0.22
C ALA A 168 -6.78 14.47 -1.14
N GLY A 169 -8.08 14.18 -1.11
CA GLY A 169 -8.99 14.84 -2.04
C GLY A 169 -10.44 14.98 -1.61
N ASP A 170 -11.21 15.51 -2.56
CA ASP A 170 -12.45 16.25 -2.37
C ASP A 170 -13.72 15.38 -2.44
N ARG A 171 -13.55 14.05 -2.44
CA ARG A 171 -14.66 13.09 -2.55
C ARG A 171 -14.82 12.21 -1.33
N ASP A 172 -13.78 12.09 -0.51
CA ASP A 172 -13.82 11.27 0.69
C ASP A 172 -14.48 12.06 1.82
N ARG A 173 -15.39 11.42 2.54
CA ARG A 173 -16.10 12.00 3.66
C ARG A 173 -15.67 11.36 4.97
N VAL A 174 -15.42 12.18 5.97
CA VAL A 174 -15.00 11.74 7.30
C VAL A 174 -15.95 12.28 8.35
N GLY A 175 -16.23 11.46 9.35
CA GLY A 175 -16.86 11.85 10.61
C GLY A 175 -16.03 11.32 11.77
N ILE A 176 -16.09 11.98 12.91
CA ILE A 176 -15.42 11.59 14.15
C ILE A 176 -16.49 11.45 15.24
N ILE A 177 -16.45 10.33 15.96
CA ILE A 177 -17.27 10.09 17.13
C ILE A 177 -16.33 9.88 18.31
N GLU A 178 -16.34 10.83 19.23
CA GLU A 178 -15.66 10.73 20.51
C GLU A 178 -16.60 10.08 21.52
N PHE A 179 -16.13 9.04 22.20
CA PHE A 179 -16.93 8.36 23.22
C PHE A 179 -16.13 8.10 24.51
N GLY A 180 -16.88 7.86 25.58
CA GLY A 180 -16.39 7.47 26.90
C GLY A 180 -17.59 6.99 27.69
N SER A 181 -18.02 7.73 28.73
CA SER A 181 -19.36 7.54 29.32
C SER A 181 -20.44 8.05 28.36
N GLY A 182 -20.84 7.20 27.41
CA GLY A 182 -21.69 7.57 26.29
C GLY A 182 -20.94 8.31 25.17
N LEU A 183 -21.70 8.92 24.25
CA LEU A 183 -21.15 9.74 23.17
C LEU A 183 -20.85 11.16 23.69
N LYS A 184 -19.60 11.61 23.56
CA LYS A 184 -19.15 12.93 24.04
C LYS A 184 -19.26 14.00 22.95
N ASP A 185 -18.73 13.69 21.77
CA ASP A 185 -18.77 14.58 20.62
C ASP A 185 -18.97 13.77 19.33
N TYR A 186 -19.64 14.38 18.36
CA TYR A 186 -20.14 13.73 17.17
C TYR A 186 -20.10 14.72 16.01
N SER A 187 -19.16 14.52 15.08
CA SER A 187 -19.15 15.28 13.83
C SER A 187 -19.93 14.57 12.73
N LEU A 188 -20.56 15.37 11.88
CA LEU A 188 -21.27 14.85 10.71
C LEU A 188 -20.27 14.36 9.68
N LEU A 189 -20.68 13.33 8.94
CA LEU A 189 -19.93 12.83 7.79
C LEU A 189 -19.84 13.93 6.72
N THR A 190 -18.66 14.51 6.55
CA THR A 190 -18.44 15.70 5.71
C THR A 190 -17.23 15.51 4.80
N VAL A 191 -17.24 16.14 3.62
CA VAL A 191 -16.10 16.09 2.70
C VAL A 191 -14.87 16.68 3.38
N LEU A 192 -13.76 15.96 3.35
CA LEU A 192 -12.54 16.39 4.05
C LEU A 192 -11.71 17.38 3.22
N ASP A 193 -12.24 18.60 3.06
CA ASP A 193 -11.48 19.73 2.55
C ASP A 193 -10.51 20.32 3.61
N ASP A 194 -9.68 21.29 3.21
CA ASP A 194 -8.69 21.89 4.11
C ASP A 194 -9.32 22.54 5.36
N GLY A 195 -10.51 23.13 5.21
CA GLY A 195 -11.24 23.75 6.31
C GLY A 195 -11.78 22.72 7.31
N THR A 196 -12.41 21.67 6.80
CA THR A 196 -12.95 20.55 7.58
C THR A 196 -11.81 19.80 8.28
N ARG A 197 -10.68 19.61 7.60
CA ARG A 197 -9.47 19.03 8.19
C ARG A 197 -8.94 19.85 9.36
N GLN A 198 -8.87 21.17 9.23
CA GLN A 198 -8.50 22.04 10.36
C GLN A 198 -9.50 21.94 11.51
N GLN A 199 -10.80 21.87 11.23
CA GLN A 199 -11.83 21.72 12.25
C GLN A 199 -11.71 20.38 13.00
N MET A 200 -11.54 19.27 12.27
CA MET A 200 -11.35 17.94 12.85
C MET A 200 -10.06 17.83 13.65
N ASN A 201 -8.95 18.42 13.17
CA ASN A 201 -7.71 18.51 13.96
C ASN A 201 -7.93 19.25 15.28
N GLY A 202 -8.70 20.35 15.26
CA GLY A 202 -9.06 21.08 16.48
C GLY A 202 -10.00 20.31 17.41
N MET A 203 -10.82 19.40 16.89
CA MET A 203 -11.62 18.47 17.69
C MET A 203 -10.71 17.43 18.36
N ILE A 204 -9.81 16.82 17.59
CA ILE A 204 -8.82 15.84 18.08
C ILE A 204 -7.96 16.44 19.20
N ASP A 205 -7.48 17.68 19.03
CA ASP A 205 -6.64 18.37 20.02
C ASP A 205 -7.33 18.64 21.37
N ARG A 206 -8.67 18.63 21.41
CA ARG A 206 -9.47 18.90 22.61
C ARG A 206 -9.96 17.64 23.31
N MET A 207 -9.71 16.47 22.75
CA MET A 207 -10.10 15.20 23.36
C MET A 207 -9.44 15.03 24.74
N GLU A 208 -10.24 14.67 25.74
CA GLU A 208 -9.78 14.48 27.11
C GLU A 208 -10.24 13.13 27.68
N ALA A 209 -9.30 12.37 28.22
CA ALA A 209 -9.54 11.07 28.83
C ALA A 209 -10.34 11.21 30.13
N ALA A 210 -11.59 10.73 30.13
CA ALA A 210 -12.49 10.74 31.28
C ALA A 210 -13.67 9.77 31.08
N GLY A 211 -14.14 9.18 32.19
CA GLY A 211 -15.36 8.36 32.22
C GLY A 211 -15.12 6.87 31.89
N GLY A 212 -16.22 6.13 31.71
CA GLY A 212 -16.26 4.74 31.27
C GLY A 212 -16.17 4.59 29.76
N THR A 213 -16.67 3.47 29.23
CA THR A 213 -16.43 3.03 27.85
C THR A 213 -17.72 2.48 27.23
N ALA A 214 -18.45 3.33 26.50
CA ALA A 214 -19.66 2.99 25.71
C ALA A 214 -19.31 2.73 24.23
N LEU A 215 -18.47 1.73 24.01
CA LEU A 215 -17.87 1.38 22.73
C LEU A 215 -18.90 0.90 21.69
N ILE A 216 -19.77 -0.04 22.05
CA ILE A 216 -20.78 -0.60 21.15
C ILE A 216 -21.79 0.48 20.73
N ASP A 217 -22.20 1.37 21.64
CA ASP A 217 -23.11 2.47 21.32
C ASP A 217 -22.51 3.42 20.27
N ALA A 218 -21.20 3.71 20.37
CA ALA A 218 -20.50 4.56 19.40
C ALA A 218 -20.38 3.90 18.02
N VAL A 219 -20.03 2.61 17.98
CA VAL A 219 -19.99 1.85 16.72
C VAL A 219 -21.38 1.73 16.10
N TYR A 220 -22.40 1.47 16.91
CA TYR A 220 -23.79 1.42 16.48
C TYR A 220 -24.22 2.74 15.83
N ALA A 221 -23.91 3.88 16.47
CA ALA A 221 -24.23 5.21 15.94
C ALA A 221 -23.51 5.50 14.61
N ALA A 222 -22.26 5.07 14.46
CA ALA A 222 -21.50 5.17 13.21
C ALA A 222 -22.17 4.37 12.09
N VAL A 223 -22.44 3.07 12.34
CA VAL A 223 -23.09 2.17 11.37
C VAL A 223 -24.47 2.68 10.98
N ALA A 224 -25.29 3.07 11.95
CA ALA A 224 -26.63 3.60 11.70
C ALA A 224 -26.61 4.88 10.85
N THR A 225 -25.55 5.68 10.98
CA THR A 225 -25.41 6.91 10.18
C THR A 225 -24.94 6.60 8.77
N LEU A 226 -23.96 5.71 8.59
CA LEU A 226 -23.57 5.22 7.27
C LEU A 226 -24.76 4.59 6.53
N GLN A 227 -25.60 3.82 7.22
CA GLN A 227 -26.84 3.28 6.66
C GLN A 227 -27.84 4.35 6.24
N ARG A 228 -27.92 5.46 6.98
CA ARG A 228 -28.81 6.58 6.66
C ARG A 228 -28.33 7.39 5.45
N GLU A 229 -27.01 7.49 5.27
CA GLU A 229 -26.41 8.14 4.10
C GLU A 229 -26.65 7.36 2.81
N ASP A 230 -26.86 6.04 2.91
CA ASP A 230 -27.27 5.13 1.82
C ASP A 230 -26.46 5.32 0.53
N GLN A 231 -25.13 5.24 0.65
CA GLN A 231 -24.20 5.37 -0.48
C GLN A 231 -23.57 4.01 -0.85
N PRO A 232 -24.26 3.13 -1.59
CA PRO A 232 -23.76 1.81 -1.95
C PRO A 232 -22.59 1.82 -2.94
N ASP A 233 -22.42 2.92 -3.67
CA ASP A 233 -21.29 3.11 -4.60
C ASP A 233 -20.03 3.64 -3.90
N ALA A 234 -20.13 4.00 -2.61
CA ALA A 234 -19.01 4.42 -1.77
C ALA A 234 -18.50 3.25 -0.92
N ILE A 235 -17.23 3.33 -0.52
CA ILE A 235 -16.68 2.47 0.53
C ILE A 235 -17.17 3.02 1.86
N ASN A 236 -17.99 2.26 2.60
CA ASN A 236 -18.47 2.66 3.92
C ASN A 236 -17.68 1.92 4.99
N ALA A 237 -16.99 2.66 5.86
CA ALA A 237 -16.13 2.07 6.88
C ALA A 237 -16.26 2.77 8.23
N VAL A 238 -16.08 1.98 9.29
CA VAL A 238 -15.95 2.45 10.67
C VAL A 238 -14.58 2.01 11.17
N VAL A 239 -13.77 2.95 11.65
CA VAL A 239 -12.46 2.68 12.26
C VAL A 239 -12.56 3.02 13.74
N VAL A 240 -12.40 2.01 14.57
CA VAL A 240 -12.57 2.10 16.01
C VAL A 240 -11.20 2.08 16.69
N MET A 241 -10.96 3.01 17.62
CA MET A 241 -9.71 3.15 18.36
C MET A 241 -10.01 3.14 19.85
N THR A 242 -9.59 2.10 20.58
CA THR A 242 -9.89 1.93 22.01
C THR A 242 -8.81 1.12 22.73
N ASP A 243 -8.63 1.35 24.02
CA ASP A 243 -7.76 0.56 24.91
C ASP A 243 -8.52 -0.21 25.99
N GLY A 244 -9.85 -0.09 26.01
CA GLY A 244 -10.67 -0.40 27.18
C GLY A 244 -11.66 -1.54 26.97
N LEU A 245 -12.23 -1.98 28.08
CA LEU A 245 -13.33 -2.93 28.14
C LEU A 245 -14.66 -2.17 28.09
N GLU A 246 -15.53 -2.59 27.18
CA GLU A 246 -16.93 -2.16 27.15
C GLU A 246 -17.60 -2.34 28.52
N ASN A 247 -18.21 -1.28 29.07
CA ASN A 247 -18.82 -1.32 30.40
C ASN A 247 -20.05 -0.40 30.59
N GLU A 248 -20.43 0.39 29.59
CA GLU A 248 -21.51 1.40 29.72
C GLU A 248 -22.53 1.39 28.58
N SER A 249 -22.32 0.63 27.49
CA SER A 249 -23.24 0.61 26.34
C SER A 249 -24.61 0.04 26.68
N GLY A 250 -25.64 0.67 26.08
CA GLY A 250 -27.01 0.14 26.09
C GLY A 250 -27.23 -0.97 25.06
N TYR A 251 -26.49 -0.95 23.96
CA TYR A 251 -26.49 -1.98 22.93
C TYR A 251 -25.45 -3.07 23.19
N ASN A 252 -25.66 -4.26 22.61
CA ASN A 252 -24.70 -5.35 22.63
C ASN A 252 -24.27 -5.77 21.21
N LEU A 253 -23.33 -6.71 21.10
CA LEU A 253 -22.82 -7.20 19.81
C LEU A 253 -23.90 -7.85 18.93
N TYR A 254 -24.94 -8.43 19.52
CA TYR A 254 -26.07 -8.99 18.77
C TYR A 254 -26.91 -7.88 18.12
N ASP A 255 -27.12 -6.75 18.81
CA ASP A 255 -27.80 -5.58 18.26
C ASP A 255 -26.99 -4.97 17.11
N LEU A 256 -25.67 -4.83 17.28
CA LEU A 256 -24.77 -4.37 16.23
C LEU A 256 -24.79 -5.30 15.02
N GLN A 257 -24.72 -6.61 15.23
CA GLN A 257 -24.81 -7.61 14.15
C GLN A 257 -26.16 -7.53 13.43
N SER A 258 -27.25 -7.35 14.18
CA SER A 258 -28.59 -7.19 13.62
C SER A 258 -28.71 -5.92 12.80
N LEU A 259 -28.09 -4.82 13.24
CA LEU A 259 -28.03 -3.56 12.49
C LEU A 259 -27.29 -3.74 11.16
N VAL A 260 -26.07 -4.30 11.18
CA VAL A 260 -25.27 -4.51 9.96
C VAL A 260 -26.01 -5.38 8.94
N ARG A 261 -26.73 -6.41 9.40
CA ARG A 261 -27.50 -7.32 8.51
C ARG A 261 -28.77 -6.72 7.91
N GLN A 262 -29.27 -5.60 8.42
CA GLN A 262 -30.47 -4.95 7.88
C GLN A 262 -30.23 -4.33 6.49
N SER A 263 -28.98 -4.01 6.15
CA SER A 263 -28.62 -3.34 4.89
C SER A 263 -27.60 -4.16 4.09
N PRO A 264 -27.95 -5.38 3.60
CA PRO A 264 -27.00 -6.26 2.92
C PRO A 264 -26.46 -5.70 1.60
N SER A 265 -27.16 -4.76 0.98
CA SER A 265 -26.71 -4.03 -0.22
C SER A 265 -25.75 -2.89 0.08
N LEU A 266 -25.52 -2.56 1.35
CA LEU A 266 -24.63 -1.51 1.80
C LEU A 266 -23.57 -2.11 2.73
N PRO A 267 -22.49 -2.71 2.18
CA PRO A 267 -21.44 -3.30 2.99
C PRO A 267 -20.75 -2.20 3.81
N ILE A 268 -20.76 -2.34 5.13
CA ILE A 268 -20.07 -1.46 6.07
C ILE A 268 -18.96 -2.27 6.73
N VAL A 269 -17.71 -1.86 6.48
CA VAL A 269 -16.54 -2.54 7.04
C VAL A 269 -16.16 -1.94 8.39
N ILE A 270 -15.97 -2.78 9.40
CA ILE A 270 -15.58 -2.34 10.75
C ILE A 270 -14.13 -2.76 11.00
N PHE A 271 -13.25 -1.79 11.20
CA PHE A 271 -11.87 -1.98 11.62
C PHE A 271 -11.73 -1.58 13.08
N THR A 272 -10.99 -2.37 13.86
CA THR A 272 -10.76 -2.11 15.28
C THR A 272 -9.27 -2.06 15.59
N ILE A 273 -8.86 -1.03 16.33
CA ILE A 273 -7.48 -0.79 16.74
C ILE A 273 -7.43 -0.77 18.27
N GLY A 274 -6.74 -1.77 18.83
CA GLY A 274 -6.50 -1.90 20.26
C GLY A 274 -5.25 -1.13 20.69
N PHE A 275 -5.38 -0.21 21.64
CA PHE A 275 -4.26 0.51 22.26
C PHE A 275 -3.85 -0.15 23.58
N GLY A 276 -2.54 -0.22 23.82
CA GLY A 276 -2.01 -0.86 25.04
C GLY A 276 -2.23 -2.38 25.10
N ASN A 277 -1.93 -2.96 26.27
CA ASN A 277 -2.06 -4.39 26.52
C ASN A 277 -3.43 -4.79 27.06
N ASP A 278 -4.19 -3.81 27.55
CA ASP A 278 -5.45 -4.01 28.29
C ASP A 278 -6.69 -4.01 27.38
N ALA A 279 -6.50 -3.79 26.07
CA ALA A 279 -7.57 -3.79 25.09
C ALA A 279 -8.28 -5.16 25.03
N ASP A 280 -9.61 -5.13 24.96
CA ASP A 280 -10.44 -6.32 24.81
C ASP A 280 -10.38 -6.86 23.38
N GLU A 281 -9.35 -7.65 23.10
CA GLU A 281 -9.13 -8.23 21.77
C GLU A 281 -10.29 -9.12 21.30
N GLU A 282 -10.96 -9.81 22.21
CA GLU A 282 -12.06 -10.72 21.87
C GLU A 282 -13.24 -9.91 21.34
N THR A 283 -13.67 -8.88 22.10
CA THR A 283 -14.75 -7.99 21.68
C THR A 283 -14.37 -7.21 20.42
N LEU A 284 -13.14 -6.70 20.31
CA LEU A 284 -12.69 -5.95 19.14
C LEU A 284 -12.60 -6.81 17.88
N SER A 285 -12.15 -8.05 18.02
CA SER A 285 -12.10 -9.02 16.91
C SER A 285 -13.50 -9.42 16.46
N GLU A 286 -14.43 -9.63 17.39
CA GLU A 286 -15.81 -9.97 17.06
C GLU A 286 -16.54 -8.82 16.37
N MET A 287 -16.33 -7.57 16.81
CA MET A 287 -16.88 -6.39 16.12
C MET A 287 -16.32 -6.25 14.69
N ALA A 288 -15.01 -6.41 14.53
CA ALA A 288 -14.40 -6.39 13.20
C ALA A 288 -14.98 -7.49 12.30
N ARG A 289 -15.17 -8.70 12.85
CA ARG A 289 -15.78 -9.84 12.15
C ARG A 289 -17.23 -9.56 11.74
N ILE A 290 -18.02 -8.88 12.58
CA ILE A 290 -19.40 -8.48 12.25
C ILE A 290 -19.44 -7.59 11.01
N GLY A 291 -18.51 -6.64 10.88
CA GLY A 291 -18.38 -5.78 9.71
C GLY A 291 -17.56 -6.38 8.56
N GLY A 292 -16.98 -7.57 8.70
CA GLY A 292 -16.08 -8.16 7.70
C GLY A 292 -14.72 -7.46 7.56
N GLY A 293 -14.30 -6.68 8.56
CA GLY A 293 -13.00 -6.03 8.64
C GLY A 293 -12.00 -6.82 9.48
N GLN A 294 -11.01 -6.11 10.05
CA GLN A 294 -9.90 -6.72 10.79
C GLN A 294 -9.62 -5.96 12.10
N PHE A 295 -9.21 -6.72 13.12
CA PHE A 295 -8.62 -6.20 14.35
C PHE A 295 -7.09 -6.08 14.21
N ARG A 296 -6.52 -5.01 14.77
CA ARG A 296 -5.07 -4.79 14.90
C ARG A 296 -4.73 -4.16 16.24
N ARG A 297 -3.52 -4.40 16.73
CA ARG A 297 -2.95 -3.60 17.84
C ARG A 297 -2.26 -2.36 17.30
N ALA A 298 -2.33 -1.24 18.01
CA ALA A 298 -1.73 0.04 17.58
C ALA A 298 -0.22 -0.02 17.32
N GLY A 299 0.51 -0.93 18.00
CA GLY A 299 1.95 -1.14 17.75
C GLY A 299 2.27 -1.98 16.51
N GLU A 300 1.27 -2.68 15.96
CA GLU A 300 1.36 -3.48 14.73
C GLU A 300 0.63 -2.81 13.56
N ALA A 301 -0.22 -1.82 13.85
CA ALA A 301 -1.00 -1.08 12.89
C ALA A 301 -0.18 0.11 12.35
N ASP A 302 0.34 -0.03 11.15
CA ASP A 302 0.73 1.13 10.37
C ASP A 302 -0.54 1.84 9.87
N ILE A 303 -0.74 3.09 10.30
CA ILE A 303 -1.92 3.89 9.95
C ILE A 303 -1.98 4.16 8.44
N GLU A 304 -0.83 4.28 7.77
CA GLU A 304 -0.78 4.40 6.31
C GLU A 304 -1.25 3.10 5.66
N GLU A 305 -0.84 1.96 6.20
CA GLU A 305 -1.30 0.65 5.74
C GLU A 305 -2.79 0.45 5.98
N LEU A 306 -3.33 0.87 7.12
CA LEU A 306 -4.76 0.79 7.40
C LEU A 306 -5.57 1.65 6.43
N TYR A 307 -5.15 2.89 6.17
CA TYR A 307 -5.79 3.72 5.16
C TYR A 307 -5.70 3.07 3.78
N ARG A 308 -4.53 2.53 3.41
CA ARG A 308 -4.35 1.80 2.15
C ARG A 308 -5.32 0.63 2.07
N ILE A 309 -5.44 -0.18 3.11
CA ILE A 309 -6.38 -1.30 3.21
C ILE A 309 -7.82 -0.82 3.00
N ILE A 310 -8.25 0.23 3.71
CA ILE A 310 -9.59 0.79 3.53
C ILE A 310 -9.80 1.27 2.09
N SER A 311 -8.78 1.88 1.49
CA SER A 311 -8.83 2.38 0.10
C SER A 311 -8.76 1.29 -0.97
N THR A 312 -8.28 0.08 -0.64
CA THR A 312 -8.13 -1.05 -1.59
C THR A 312 -9.20 -2.12 -1.45
N TYR A 313 -10.03 -2.08 -0.39
CA TYR A 313 -11.03 -3.11 -0.15
C TYR A 313 -12.14 -3.14 -1.23
N PHE A 314 -12.30 -2.11 -2.08
CA PHE A 314 -13.27 -2.05 -3.19
C PHE A 314 -12.86 -1.09 -4.33
#